data_AF-A0A367FSK4-F1
#
_entry.id   AF-A0A367FSK4-F1
#
_cell.length_a   1.000
_cell.length_b   1.000
_cell.length_c   1.000
_cell.angle_alpha   90.00
_cell.angle_beta   90.00
_cell.angle_gamma   90.00
#
_symmetry.space_group_name_H-M   'P 1'
#
loop_
_entity.id
_entity.type
_entity.pdbx_description
1 polymer ?
#
loop_
_entity_poly.entity_id
_entity_poly.type
_entity_poly.pdbx_seq_one_letter_code
_entity_poly.pdbx_strand_id
1 'polypeptide(L)' 'MQKGIKFRIYPNREQKNFIHQTLGCCRFIYNRGLAMRKEGYENGEKIGYSQTSAMLTELKKREEFAFLK' A
#
# COMPACT_ATOMS: atom_id res chain seq x y z
N MET A 1 13.29 22.64 19.81
CA MET A 1 11.97 22.89 19.18
C MET A 1 12.05 22.52 17.70
N GLN A 2 11.50 21.37 17.29
CA GLN A 2 11.49 20.97 15.87
C GLN A 2 10.41 21.78 15.16
N LYS A 3 10.81 22.77 14.34
CA LYS A 3 9.86 23.51 13.50
C LYS A 3 9.59 22.70 12.24
N GLY A 4 8.35 22.22 12.08
CA GLY A 4 7.91 21.65 10.81
C GLY A 4 7.83 22.73 9.73
N ILE A 5 8.38 22.46 8.55
CA ILE A 5 8.32 23.38 7.42
C ILE A 5 7.36 22.80 6.37
N LYS A 6 6.41 23.62 5.93
CA LYS A 6 5.41 23.25 4.92
C LYS A 6 5.83 23.81 3.56
N PHE A 7 5.93 22.93 2.57
CA PHE A 7 6.25 23.31 1.19
C PHE A 7 5.19 22.80 0.22
N ARG A 8 5.01 23.52 -0.90
CA ARG A 8 4.25 23.05 -2.05
C ARG A 8 5.22 22.57 -3.12
N ILE A 9 5.01 21.37 -3.63
CA ILE A 9 5.78 20.82 -4.76
C ILE A 9 5.08 21.13 -6.09
N TYR A 10 5.86 21.26 -7.16
CA TYR A 10 5.37 21.45 -8.53
C TYR A 10 5.95 20.35 -9.43
N PRO A 11 5.40 19.13 -9.36
CA PRO A 11 5.97 18.00 -10.07
C PRO A 11 5.78 18.12 -11.59
N ASN A 12 6.78 17.72 -12.35
CA ASN A 12 6.66 17.52 -13.79
C ASN A 12 5.81 16.26 -14.10
N ARG A 13 5.59 15.97 -15.38
CA ARG A 13 4.73 14.85 -15.80
C ARG A 13 5.21 13.50 -15.27
N GLU A 14 6.51 13.22 -15.34
CA GLU A 14 7.09 11.95 -14.88
C GLU A 14 6.96 11.80 -13.36
N GLN A 15 7.25 12.87 -12.61
CA GLN A 15 7.10 12.90 -11.17
C GLN A 15 5.64 12.68 -10.74
N LYS A 16 4.67 13.30 -11.43
CA LYS A 16 3.24 13.06 -11.16
C LYS A 16 2.88 11.60 -11.36
N ASN A 17 3.31 11.00 -12.48
CA ASN A 17 3.04 9.59 -12.76
C ASN A 17 3.60 8.68 -11.67
N PHE A 18 4.85 8.91 -11.26
CA PHE A 18 5.50 8.15 -10.20
C PHE A 18 4.80 8.30 -8.84
N ILE A 19 4.41 9.53 -8.47
CA ILE A 19 3.65 9.80 -7.24
C ILE A 19 2.31 9.09 -7.28
N HIS A 20 1.57 9.18 -8.39
CA HIS A 20 0.27 8.53 -8.53
C HIS A 20 0.38 7.00 -8.46
N GLN A 21 1.39 6.42 -9.12
CA GLN A 21 1.66 4.98 -9.04
C GLN A 21 1.97 4.57 -7.60
N THR A 22 2.89 5.28 -6.94
CA THR A 22 3.30 4.97 -5.55
C THR A 22 2.12 5.03 -4.59
N LEU A 23 1.38 6.15 -4.60
CA LEU A 23 0.22 6.33 -3.72
C LEU A 23 -0.92 5.36 -4.06
N GLY A 24 -1.09 5.02 -5.34
CA GLY A 24 -2.04 4.01 -5.81
C GLY A 24 -1.72 2.62 -5.25
N CYS A 25 -0.47 2.18 -5.39
CA CYS A 25 0.01 0.91 -4.85
C CYS A 25 -0.12 0.85 -3.32
N CYS A 26 0.28 1.93 -2.62
CA CYS A 26 0.14 2.01 -1.17
C CYS A 26 -1.33 1.89 -0.73
N ARG A 27 -2.24 2.64 -1.37
CA ARG A 27 -3.68 2.58 -1.06
C ARG A 27 -4.25 1.19 -1.32
N PHE A 28 -3.89 0.57 -2.44
CA PHE A 28 -4.36 -0.76 -2.80
C PHE A 28 -3.95 -1.82 -1.75
N ILE A 29 -2.66 -1.86 -1.40
CA ILE A 29 -2.14 -2.83 -0.42
C ILE A 29 -2.68 -2.57 0.97
N TYR A 30 -2.79 -1.32 1.39
CA TYR A 30 -3.39 -0.97 2.67
C TYR A 30 -4.83 -1.47 2.76
N ASN A 31 -5.66 -1.18 1.76
CA ASN A 31 -7.06 -1.59 1.77
C ASN A 31 -7.21 -3.11 1.77
N ARG A 32 -6.36 -3.83 1.01
CA ARG A 32 -6.42 -5.29 0.95
C ARG A 32 -5.97 -5.95 2.26
N GLY A 33 -4.92 -5.43 2.87
CA GLY A 33 -4.48 -5.86 4.20
C GLY A 33 -5.52 -5.54 5.29
N LEU A 34 -6.18 -4.38 5.21
CA LEU A 34 -7.26 -4.03 6.12
C LEU A 34 -8.46 -4.97 5.97
N ALA A 35 -8.86 -5.29 4.74
CA ALA A 35 -9.93 -6.23 4.47
C ALA A 35 -9.63 -7.63 5.05
N MET A 36 -8.42 -8.15 4.79
CA MET A 36 -7.97 -9.43 5.34
C MET A 36 -7.99 -9.45 6.87
N ARG A 37 -7.57 -8.35 7.52
CA ARG A 37 -7.60 -8.25 8.99
C ARG A 37 -9.02 -8.18 9.54
N LYS A 38 -9.93 -7.50 8.82
CA LYS A 38 -11.33 -7.42 9.19
C LYS A 38 -12.00 -8.79 9.13
N GLU A 39 -11.80 -9.52 8.03
CA GLU A 39 -12.31 -10.88 7.85
C GLU A 39 -11.75 -11.84 8.91
N GLY A 40 -10.44 -11.78 9.17
CA GLY A 40 -9.83 -12.58 10.24
C GLY A 40 -10.44 -12.29 11.60
N TYR A 41 -10.64 -11.01 11.94
CA TYR A 41 -11.26 -10.63 13.21
C TYR A 41 -12.70 -11.16 13.35
N GLU A 42 -13.51 -11.09 12.28
CA GLU A 42 -14.87 -11.64 12.25
C GLU A 42 -14.89 -13.16 12.47
N ASN A 43 -13.83 -13.85 12.03
CA ASN A 43 -13.64 -15.29 12.22
C ASN A 43 -12.93 -15.66 13.54
N GLY A 44 -12.63 -14.69 14.42
CA GLY A 44 -11.92 -14.91 15.68
C GLY A 44 -10.40 -15.09 15.54
N GLU A 45 -9.86 -14.83 14.35
CA GLU A 45 -8.43 -14.91 14.05
C GLU A 45 -7.74 -13.54 14.19
N LYS A 46 -6.44 -13.58 14.51
CA LYS A 46 -5.59 -12.39 14.54
C LYS A 46 -4.62 -12.37 13.37
N ILE A 47 -4.95 -11.58 12.36
CA ILE A 47 -4.05 -11.32 11.23
C ILE A 47 -3.09 -10.19 11.58
N GLY A 48 -1.81 -10.51 11.63
CA GLY A 48 -0.70 -9.59 11.90
C GLY A 48 0.02 -9.12 10.64
N TYR A 49 1.17 -8.48 10.85
CA TYR A 49 1.99 -7.94 9.77
C TYR A 49 2.54 -9.05 8.86
N SER A 50 3.04 -10.14 9.44
CA SER A 50 3.67 -11.25 8.70
C SER A 50 2.71 -11.84 7.67
N GLN A 51 1.45 -12.09 8.04
CA GLN A 51 0.43 -12.58 7.10
C GLN A 51 0.14 -11.57 5.98
N THR A 52 -0.04 -10.28 6.31
CA THR A 52 -0.26 -9.25 5.29
C THR A 52 0.95 -9.03 4.37
N SER A 53 2.17 -9.26 4.87
CA SER A 53 3.40 -9.19 4.08
C SER A 53 3.55 -10.39 3.13
N ALA A 54 3.20 -11.60 3.60
CA ALA A 54 3.13 -12.78 2.76
C ALA A 54 2.10 -12.62 1.63
N MET A 55 0.91 -12.07 1.94
CA MET A 55 -0.10 -11.72 0.94
C MET A 55 0.47 -10.78 -0.14
N LEU A 56 1.17 -9.71 0.25
CA LEU A 56 1.81 -8.81 -0.72
C LEU A 56 2.81 -9.55 -1.62
N THR A 57 3.62 -10.43 -1.04
CA THR A 57 4.59 -11.24 -1.78
C THR A 57 3.91 -12.10 -2.83
N GLU A 58 2.81 -12.76 -2.49
CA GLU A 58 2.03 -13.56 -3.43
C GLU A 58 1.34 -12.70 -4.50
N LEU A 59 0.84 -11.51 -4.15
CA LEU A 59 0.25 -10.59 -5.13
C LEU A 59 1.29 -10.17 -6.17
N LYS A 60 2.52 -9.81 -5.76
CA LYS A 60 3.59 -9.40 -6.68
C LYS A 60 4.01 -10.48 -7.67
N LYS A 61 3.73 -11.75 -7.41
CA LYS A 61 4.04 -12.85 -8.35
C LYS A 61 3.05 -12.92 -9.52
N ARG A 62 1.82 -12.42 -9.36
CA ARG A 62 0.76 -12.51 -10.37
C ARG A 62 0.91 -11.40 -11.41
N GLU A 63 0.73 -11.73 -12.68
CA GLU A 63 0.82 -10.76 -13.78
C GLU A 63 -0.24 -9.66 -13.68
N GLU A 64 -1.45 -9.99 -13.21
CA GLU A 64 -2.53 -9.02 -12.95
C GLU A 64 -2.09 -7.88 -12.02
N PHE A 65 -1.16 -8.14 -11.10
CA PHE A 65 -0.65 -7.16 -10.14
C PHE A 65 0.78 -6.72 -10.45
N ALA A 66 1.20 -6.77 -11.72
CA ALA A 66 2.53 -6.32 -12.15
C ALA A 66 2.84 -4.86 -11.76
N PHE A 67 1.82 -4.01 -11.62
CA PHE A 67 1.99 -2.62 -11.17
C PHE A 67 2.49 -2.47 -9.72
N LEU A 68 2.48 -3.55 -8.92
CA LEU A 68 3.05 -3.59 -7.56
C LEU A 68 4.56 -3.90 -7.53
N LYS A 69 5.16 -4.22 -8.68
CA LYS A 69 6.60 -4.49 -8.80
C LYS A 69 7.38 -3.19 -8.84
#